data_AF-A0AAV9ZNW8-F1
#
_entry.id   AF-A0AAV9ZNW8-F1
#
_cell.length_a   1.000
_cell.length_b   1.000
_cell.length_c   1.000
_cell.angle_alpha   90.00
_cell.angle_beta   90.00
_cell.angle_gamma   90.00
#
_symmetry.space_group_name_H-M   'P 1'
#
loop_
_entity.id
_entity.type
_entity.pdbx_description
1 polymer ?
#
loop_
_entity_poly.entity_id
_entity_poly.type
_entity_poly.pdbx_seq_one_letter_code
_entity_poly.pdbx_strand_id
1 'polypeptide(L)'
;LTQKLIDAIALIQAAMPGEWKDDTSAREAYRFLSCNYMYYARFGEKGHSAPSTAAHMDHVQRSHGGRVNLTQRTPHESKEMRDNARDYAILCDAYEEVFDYIRVTLQKRFPGEYEDLSIYCDVLPMNAASASYPFGGFTLNLRAATRAHRDLGDKDICVVIPFGDFTGG
;
A
#
# COMPACT_ATOMS: atom_id res chain seq x y z
N LEU A 1 -9.23 -19.63 -8.51
CA LEU A 1 -9.02 -18.93 -7.23
C LEU A 1 -8.59 -19.98 -6.22
N THR A 2 -7.50 -19.77 -5.48
CA THR A 2 -7.16 -20.69 -4.39
C THR A 2 -8.23 -20.56 -3.29
N GLN A 3 -8.71 -21.67 -2.73
CA GLN A 3 -9.66 -21.66 -1.62
C GLN A 3 -9.18 -20.78 -0.45
N LYS A 4 -7.86 -20.74 -0.25
CA LYS A 4 -7.16 -19.86 0.70
C LYS A 4 -7.57 -18.39 0.60
N LEU A 5 -7.73 -17.85 -0.61
CA LEU A 5 -8.11 -16.45 -0.80
C LEU A 5 -9.55 -16.19 -0.34
N ILE A 6 -10.48 -17.09 -0.68
CA ILE A 6 -11.88 -16.97 -0.27
C ILE A 6 -11.98 -16.99 1.25
N ASP A 7 -11.26 -17.92 1.89
CA ASP A 7 -11.26 -18.09 3.34
C ASP A 7 -10.64 -16.87 4.05
N ALA A 8 -9.56 -16.28 3.51
CA ALA A 8 -8.94 -15.08 4.05
C ALA A 8 -9.85 -13.85 3.96
N ILE A 9 -10.54 -13.65 2.83
CA ILE A 9 -11.52 -12.57 2.66
C ILE A 9 -12.67 -12.74 3.66
N ALA A 10 -13.19 -13.95 3.81
CA ALA A 10 -14.26 -14.23 4.78
C ALA A 10 -13.83 -13.92 6.23
N LEU A 11 -12.57 -14.25 6.58
CA LEU A 11 -12.02 -13.96 7.90
C LEU A 11 -11.89 -12.46 8.16
N ILE A 12 -11.45 -11.68 7.17
CA ILE A 12 -11.35 -10.20 7.28
C ILE A 12 -12.74 -9.56 7.37
N GLN A 13 -13.70 -10.02 6.58
CA GLN A 13 -15.08 -9.58 6.67
C GLN A 13 -15.69 -9.87 8.05
N ALA A 14 -15.35 -11.01 8.65
CA ALA A 14 -15.77 -11.33 10.02
C ALA A 14 -15.07 -10.46 11.07
N ALA A 15 -13.80 -10.08 10.85
CA ALA A 15 -13.01 -9.28 11.78
C ALA A 15 -13.37 -7.78 11.78
N MET A 16 -13.99 -7.27 10.70
CA MET A 16 -14.30 -5.83 10.54
C MET A 16 -15.81 -5.53 10.59
N PRO A 17 -16.53 -5.81 11.69
CA PRO A 17 -18.00 -5.76 11.70
C PRO A 17 -18.56 -4.39 11.28
N GLY A 18 -19.44 -4.38 10.27
CA GLY A 18 -20.13 -3.18 9.77
C GLY A 18 -21.30 -3.54 8.83
N GLU A 19 -22.15 -2.57 8.48
CA GLU A 19 -23.16 -2.77 7.43
C GLU A 19 -22.49 -2.79 6.06
N TRP A 20 -22.27 -4.00 5.54
CA TRP A 20 -21.71 -4.23 4.21
C TRP A 20 -22.81 -4.12 3.16
N LYS A 21 -22.88 -2.98 2.45
CA LYS A 21 -23.73 -2.84 1.26
C LYS A 21 -22.83 -2.80 0.04
N ASP A 22 -23.20 -3.55 -0.99
CA ASP A 22 -22.53 -3.44 -2.28
C ASP A 22 -22.77 -2.04 -2.83
N ASP A 23 -21.72 -1.44 -3.38
CA ASP A 23 -21.81 -0.13 -3.99
C ASP A 23 -21.77 -0.20 -5.51
N THR A 24 -22.09 0.92 -6.15
CA THR A 24 -22.19 1.02 -7.60
C THR A 24 -21.56 2.31 -8.10
N SER A 25 -20.83 2.21 -9.21
CA SER A 25 -20.29 3.36 -9.95
C SER A 25 -21.38 4.29 -10.48
N ALA A 26 -22.66 3.87 -10.46
CA ALA A 26 -23.81 4.72 -10.78
C ALA A 26 -24.10 5.81 -9.73
N ARG A 27 -23.53 5.72 -8.52
CA ARG A 27 -23.68 6.72 -7.47
C ARG A 27 -22.44 7.60 -7.38
N GLU A 28 -22.63 8.91 -7.22
CA GLU A 28 -21.53 9.88 -7.22
C GLU A 28 -20.62 9.78 -5.98
N ALA A 29 -21.14 9.24 -4.87
CA ALA A 29 -20.44 9.10 -3.60
C ALA A 29 -20.53 7.67 -3.06
N TYR A 30 -19.86 6.73 -3.74
CA TYR A 30 -19.72 5.37 -3.23
C TYR A 30 -18.87 5.34 -1.95
N ARG A 31 -19.07 4.32 -1.12
CA ARG A 31 -18.29 4.01 0.06
C ARG A 31 -17.93 2.54 0.02
N PHE A 32 -16.64 2.26 0.07
CA PHE A 32 -16.12 0.92 0.20
C PHE A 32 -15.04 0.88 1.27
N LEU A 33 -14.78 -0.31 1.79
CA LEU A 33 -13.72 -0.49 2.75
C LEU A 33 -12.39 -0.62 2.01
N SER A 34 -11.42 0.20 2.40
CA SER A 34 -10.06 0.15 1.89
C SER A 34 -9.09 -0.01 3.05
N CYS A 35 -8.29 -1.07 3.01
CA CYS A 35 -7.22 -1.34 3.97
C CYS A 35 -5.88 -1.22 3.23
N ASN A 36 -5.06 -0.25 3.65
CA ASN A 36 -3.80 0.04 3.01
C ASN A 36 -2.65 -0.62 3.78
N TYR A 37 -2.03 -1.65 3.21
CA TYR A 37 -0.92 -2.37 3.81
C TYR A 37 0.38 -2.04 3.06
N MET A 38 0.92 -0.86 3.35
CA MET A 38 2.12 -0.35 2.67
C MET A 38 3.23 0.07 3.61
N TYR A 39 4.46 -0.08 3.14
CA TYR A 39 5.59 0.70 3.62
C TYR A 39 5.58 2.06 2.92
N TYR A 40 5.64 3.11 3.72
CA TYR A 40 5.73 4.48 3.24
C TYR A 40 7.16 4.96 3.34
N ALA A 41 7.74 5.41 2.23
CA ALA A 41 8.96 6.20 2.25
C ALA A 41 8.59 7.61 2.71
N ARG A 42 9.39 8.25 3.56
CA ARG A 42 9.24 9.70 3.74
C ARG A 42 10.54 10.48 3.67
N PHE A 43 10.65 11.18 2.55
CA PHE A 43 11.18 12.54 2.42
C PHE A 43 10.08 13.53 1.98
N GLY A 44 8.79 13.24 2.22
CA GLY A 44 7.65 14.10 1.87
C GLY A 44 7.53 15.39 2.69
N GLU A 45 8.63 15.92 3.24
CA GLU A 45 8.72 17.33 3.58
C GLU A 45 9.17 18.06 2.30
N LYS A 46 8.57 19.21 1.96
CA LYS A 46 9.05 20.00 0.82
C LYS A 46 10.51 20.38 1.11
N GLY A 47 11.48 19.75 0.44
CA GLY A 47 12.92 20.03 0.60
C GLY A 47 13.37 21.40 0.07
N HIS A 48 12.43 22.28 -0.25
CA HIS A 48 12.73 23.65 -0.66
C HIS A 48 13.07 24.44 0.59
N SER A 49 14.15 25.22 0.53
CA SER A 49 14.62 26.08 1.63
C SER A 49 15.15 25.34 2.88
N ALA A 50 15.64 24.10 2.72
CA ALA A 50 16.46 23.47 3.76
C ALA A 50 17.74 24.31 3.98
N PRO A 51 18.12 24.67 5.22
CA PRO A 51 19.33 25.44 5.46
C PRO A 51 20.56 24.67 4.99
N SER A 52 21.43 25.30 4.18
CA SER A 52 22.69 24.71 3.71
C SER A 52 23.69 24.40 4.84
N THR A 53 23.40 24.89 6.05
CA THR A 53 24.20 24.71 7.27
C THR A 53 23.68 23.60 8.18
N ALA A 54 22.53 22.99 7.88
CA ALA A 54 22.02 21.88 8.65
C ALA A 54 22.80 20.60 8.29
N ALA A 55 23.85 20.30 9.06
CA ALA A 55 24.69 19.12 8.86
C ALA A 55 23.95 17.79 9.10
N HIS A 56 22.82 17.84 9.82
CA HIS A 56 22.00 16.68 10.16
C HIS A 56 20.50 17.04 10.18
N MET A 57 19.65 16.13 9.70
CA MET A 57 18.20 16.40 9.52
C MET A 57 17.44 16.61 10.83
N ASP A 58 17.94 16.14 11.99
CA ASP A 58 17.33 16.40 13.32
C ASP A 58 17.33 17.91 13.68
N HIS A 59 18.25 18.67 13.11
CA HIS A 59 18.38 20.12 13.29
C HIS A 59 17.45 20.92 12.37
N VAL A 60 16.80 20.26 11.40
CA VAL A 60 15.80 20.89 10.54
C VAL A 60 14.47 20.94 11.30
N GLN A 61 14.24 22.05 11.99
CA GLN A 61 12.93 22.44 12.52
C GLN A 61 12.28 23.46 11.59
N ARG A 62 10.96 23.35 11.35
CA ARG A 62 10.23 24.37 10.58
C ARG A 62 10.35 25.72 11.28
N SER A 63 10.66 26.78 10.52
CA SER A 63 10.80 28.17 10.98
C SER A 63 9.55 28.79 11.64
N HIS A 64 8.43 28.05 11.75
CA HIS A 64 7.15 28.55 12.29
C HIS A 64 6.47 27.59 13.30
N GLY A 65 7.23 26.77 14.05
CA GLY A 65 6.74 26.16 15.30
C GLY A 65 5.77 24.98 15.18
N GLY A 66 5.59 24.38 14.01
CA GLY A 66 4.82 23.13 13.86
C GLY A 66 5.59 21.90 14.36
N ARG A 67 4.91 20.94 15.02
CA ARG A 67 5.49 19.65 15.42
C ARG A 67 6.10 18.96 14.20
N VAL A 68 7.39 18.67 14.27
CA VAL A 68 8.07 17.81 13.30
C VAL A 68 7.89 16.37 13.77
N ASN A 69 7.30 15.51 12.93
CA ASN A 69 7.11 14.11 13.29
C ASN A 69 8.37 13.32 12.96
N LEU A 70 9.33 13.33 13.90
CA LEU A 70 10.62 12.66 13.77
C LEU A 70 10.48 11.16 13.44
N THR A 71 9.40 10.50 13.92
CA THR A 71 9.17 9.06 13.68
C THR A 71 8.69 8.75 12.26
N GLN A 72 8.36 9.77 11.45
CA GLN A 72 8.01 9.63 10.04
C GLN A 72 9.18 9.95 9.10
N ARG A 73 10.41 10.02 9.60
CA ARG A 73 11.61 10.34 8.81
C ARG A 73 12.35 9.13 8.26
N THR A 74 11.93 7.94 8.65
CA THR A 74 12.36 6.67 8.09
C THR A 74 11.19 6.02 7.36
N PRO A 75 11.45 5.11 6.41
CA PRO A 75 10.38 4.28 5.92
C PRO A 75 9.69 3.57 7.08
N HIS A 76 8.37 3.50 7.04
CA HIS A 76 7.59 2.91 8.12
C HIS A 76 6.32 2.27 7.58
N GLU A 77 5.83 1.31 8.33
CA GLU A 77 4.57 0.64 8.06
C GLU A 77 3.39 1.62 8.20
N SER A 78 2.42 1.48 7.30
CA SER A 78 1.09 2.09 7.42
C SER A 78 0.48 1.88 8.82
N LYS A 79 -0.45 2.76 9.20
CA LYS A 79 -1.16 2.62 10.48
C LYS A 79 -1.95 1.32 10.51
N GLU A 80 -2.61 0.99 9.39
CA GLU A 80 -3.44 -0.19 9.20
C GLU A 80 -2.62 -1.48 9.35
N MET A 81 -1.41 -1.53 8.78
CA MET A 81 -0.51 -2.68 8.95
C MET A 81 -0.06 -2.84 10.41
N ARG A 82 0.25 -1.75 11.11
CA ARG A 82 0.66 -1.80 12.53
C ARG A 82 -0.47 -2.20 13.46
N ASP A 83 -1.64 -1.61 13.27
CA ASP A 83 -2.80 -1.84 14.14
C ASP A 83 -3.45 -3.21 13.86
N ASN A 84 -3.35 -3.71 12.63
CA ASN A 84 -3.94 -4.96 12.19
C ASN A 84 -2.88 -5.97 11.71
N ALA A 85 -1.75 -6.06 12.44
CA ALA A 85 -0.62 -6.91 12.04
C ALA A 85 -1.00 -8.39 11.83
N ARG A 86 -1.97 -8.89 12.62
CA ARG A 86 -2.53 -10.24 12.43
C ARG A 86 -3.22 -10.39 11.08
N ASP A 87 -4.05 -9.43 10.70
CA ASP A 87 -4.83 -9.48 9.46
C ASP A 87 -3.91 -9.32 8.25
N TYR A 88 -2.91 -8.44 8.36
CA TYR A 88 -1.83 -8.31 7.38
C TYR A 88 -1.11 -9.65 7.15
N ALA A 89 -0.74 -10.37 8.22
CA ALA A 89 -0.05 -11.65 8.09
C ALA A 89 -0.92 -12.71 7.40
N ILE A 90 -2.21 -12.79 7.72
CA ILE A 90 -3.16 -13.70 7.08
C ILE A 90 -3.30 -13.39 5.59
N LEU A 91 -3.38 -12.10 5.23
CA LEU A 91 -3.43 -11.67 3.83
C LEU A 91 -2.15 -12.00 3.07
N CYS A 92 -0.98 -11.80 3.68
CA CYS A 92 0.29 -12.14 3.06
C CYS A 92 0.37 -13.64 2.71
N ASP A 93 -0.06 -14.52 3.63
CA ASP A 93 -0.11 -15.96 3.40
C ASP A 93 -1.13 -16.34 2.30
N ALA A 94 -2.32 -15.72 2.34
CA ALA A 94 -3.36 -16.00 1.36
C ALA A 94 -3.01 -15.53 -0.06
N TYR A 95 -2.26 -14.43 -0.17
CA TYR A 95 -1.85 -13.84 -1.44
C TYR A 95 -0.47 -14.27 -1.92
N GLU A 96 0.26 -15.12 -1.21
CA GLU A 96 1.62 -15.53 -1.56
C GLU A 96 1.76 -15.95 -3.03
N GLU A 97 0.90 -16.86 -3.50
CA GLU A 97 0.92 -17.34 -4.90
C GLU A 97 0.58 -16.23 -5.91
N VAL A 98 -0.28 -15.29 -5.53
CA VAL A 98 -0.66 -14.15 -6.37
C VAL A 98 0.51 -13.16 -6.46
N PHE A 99 1.14 -12.84 -5.33
CA PHE A 99 2.32 -11.98 -5.30
C PHE A 99 3.48 -12.59 -6.08
N ASP A 100 3.71 -13.89 -5.96
CA ASP A 100 4.76 -14.57 -6.73
C ASP A 100 4.49 -14.52 -8.24
N TYR A 101 3.24 -14.78 -8.64
CA TYR A 101 2.82 -14.65 -10.03
C TYR A 101 3.04 -13.24 -10.57
N ILE A 102 2.65 -12.20 -9.81
CA ILE A 102 2.86 -10.80 -10.19
C ILE A 102 4.36 -10.51 -10.32
N ARG A 103 5.15 -10.89 -9.32
CA ARG A 103 6.61 -10.69 -9.28
C ARG A 103 7.29 -11.28 -10.51
N VAL A 104 7.05 -12.55 -10.80
CA VAL A 104 7.62 -13.25 -11.97
C VAL A 104 7.14 -12.62 -13.28
N THR A 105 5.87 -12.22 -13.34
CA THR A 105 5.30 -11.59 -14.54
C THR A 105 5.93 -10.22 -14.79
N LEU A 106 6.08 -9.38 -13.76
CA LEU A 106 6.72 -8.08 -13.86
C LEU A 106 8.19 -8.20 -14.25
N GLN A 107 8.94 -9.07 -13.58
CA GLN A 107 10.36 -9.28 -13.90
C GLN A 107 10.57 -9.68 -15.37
N LYS A 108 9.64 -10.46 -15.93
CA LYS A 108 9.72 -10.91 -17.33
C LYS A 108 9.22 -9.88 -18.34
N ARG A 109 8.18 -9.11 -18.00
CA ARG A 109 7.46 -8.25 -18.96
C ARG A 109 7.83 -6.78 -18.86
N PHE A 110 8.21 -6.33 -17.67
CA PHE A 110 8.52 -4.95 -17.30
C PHE A 110 9.80 -4.93 -16.44
N PRO A 111 10.94 -5.42 -16.97
CA PRO A 111 12.15 -5.60 -16.18
C PRO A 111 12.72 -4.27 -15.65
N GLY A 112 12.56 -3.17 -16.39
CA GLY A 112 13.02 -1.85 -15.95
C GLY A 112 12.20 -1.33 -14.78
N GLU A 113 10.88 -1.36 -14.90
CA GLU A 113 9.96 -0.97 -13.83
C GLU A 113 10.11 -1.88 -12.60
N TYR A 114 10.35 -3.18 -12.81
CA TYR A 114 10.63 -4.13 -11.74
C TYR A 114 11.88 -3.74 -10.94
N GLU A 115 12.99 -3.44 -11.61
CA GLU A 115 14.23 -2.97 -10.97
C GLU A 115 14.01 -1.63 -10.24
N ASP A 116 13.31 -0.71 -10.89
CA ASP A 116 13.03 0.61 -10.34
C ASP A 116 12.14 0.60 -9.08
N LEU A 117 11.21 -0.35 -9.01
CA LEU A 117 10.36 -0.60 -7.85
C LEU A 117 11.12 -1.35 -6.75
N SER A 118 11.99 -2.30 -7.13
CA SER A 118 12.72 -3.12 -6.16
C SER A 118 13.66 -2.31 -5.29
N ILE A 119 14.30 -1.27 -5.85
CA ILE A 119 15.20 -0.37 -5.13
C ILE A 119 14.55 0.16 -3.85
N TYR A 120 13.27 0.54 -3.90
CA TYR A 120 12.57 1.04 -2.72
C TYR A 120 12.40 -0.04 -1.64
N CYS A 121 12.05 -1.26 -2.05
CA CYS A 121 11.89 -2.38 -1.15
C CYS A 121 13.23 -2.84 -0.54
N ASP A 122 14.31 -2.81 -1.32
CA ASP A 122 15.63 -3.28 -0.91
C ASP A 122 16.28 -2.37 0.15
N VAL A 123 15.81 -1.13 0.29
CA VAL A 123 16.30 -0.15 1.29
C VAL A 123 15.34 0.03 2.47
N LEU A 124 14.33 -0.84 2.62
CA LEU A 124 13.45 -0.80 3.78
C LEU A 124 14.24 -1.05 5.08
N PRO A 125 13.93 -0.34 6.17
CA PRO A 125 14.69 -0.41 7.41
C PRO A 125 14.58 -1.80 8.04
N MET A 126 15.62 -2.15 8.82
CA MET A 126 15.70 -3.42 9.54
C MET A 126 15.61 -4.66 8.66
N ASN A 127 16.00 -4.55 7.37
CA ASN A 127 15.90 -5.65 6.41
C ASN A 127 14.48 -6.20 6.27
N ALA A 128 13.48 -5.31 6.43
CA ALA A 128 12.09 -5.65 6.20
C ALA A 128 11.87 -5.97 4.72
N ALA A 129 11.14 -7.05 4.43
CA ALA A 129 10.74 -7.42 3.09
C ALA A 129 9.25 -7.15 2.91
N SER A 130 8.89 -6.45 1.83
CA SER A 130 7.49 -6.32 1.44
C SER A 130 6.97 -7.67 0.93
N ALA A 131 5.81 -8.11 1.44
CA ALA A 131 5.20 -9.36 0.99
C ALA A 131 4.82 -9.33 -0.50
N SER A 132 4.57 -8.14 -1.05
CA SER A 132 4.18 -7.91 -2.44
C SER A 132 5.35 -7.44 -3.32
N TYR A 133 6.59 -7.80 -2.98
CA TYR A 133 7.78 -7.42 -3.74
C TYR A 133 7.61 -7.67 -5.26
N PRO A 134 7.96 -6.70 -6.15
CA PRO A 134 8.76 -5.50 -5.89
C PRO A 134 7.95 -4.27 -5.41
N PHE A 135 6.66 -4.41 -5.11
CA PHE A 135 5.88 -3.30 -4.58
C PHE A 135 6.12 -3.12 -3.09
N GLY A 136 6.15 -1.86 -2.62
CA GLY A 136 6.26 -1.51 -1.20
C GLY A 136 5.05 -1.90 -0.35
N GLY A 137 4.00 -2.45 -0.95
CA GLY A 137 2.84 -3.00 -0.27
C GLY A 137 1.65 -3.15 -1.20
N PHE A 138 0.47 -3.36 -0.62
CA PHE A 138 -0.78 -3.56 -1.36
C PHE A 138 -1.97 -2.93 -0.64
N THR A 139 -3.06 -2.72 -1.37
CA THR A 139 -4.33 -2.24 -0.82
C THR A 139 -5.42 -3.28 -1.06
N LEU A 140 -6.18 -3.61 -0.01
CA LEU A 140 -7.38 -4.44 -0.13
C LEU A 140 -8.61 -3.54 -0.17
N ASN A 141 -9.34 -3.60 -1.27
CA ASN A 141 -10.61 -2.89 -1.45
C ASN A 141 -11.76 -3.90 -1.48
N LEU A 142 -12.65 -3.84 -0.48
CA LEU A 142 -13.79 -4.76 -0.37
C LEU A 142 -15.07 -4.06 -0.82
N ARG A 143 -15.82 -4.74 -1.72
CA ARG A 143 -17.07 -4.23 -2.33
C ARG A 143 -16.87 -2.85 -2.97
N ALA A 144 -15.75 -2.72 -3.67
CA ALA A 144 -15.28 -1.45 -4.19
C ALA A 144 -16.02 -1.04 -5.46
N ALA A 145 -16.46 0.21 -5.49
CA ALA A 145 -16.64 0.97 -6.72
C ALA A 145 -15.64 2.12 -6.66
N THR A 146 -14.93 2.44 -7.75
CA THR A 146 -14.02 3.58 -7.81
C THR A 146 -14.33 4.46 -9.01
N ARG A 147 -14.01 5.75 -8.91
CA ARG A 147 -14.01 6.70 -10.02
C ARG A 147 -12.70 6.47 -10.77
N ALA A 148 -12.71 6.65 -12.09
CA ALA A 148 -11.45 6.71 -12.81
C ALA A 148 -10.56 7.80 -12.21
N HIS A 149 -9.40 7.40 -11.71
CA HIS A 149 -8.39 8.29 -11.14
C HIS A 149 -6.99 7.74 -11.41
N ARG A 150 -5.98 8.56 -11.11
CA ARG A 150 -4.58 8.15 -11.09
C ARG A 150 -4.10 8.20 -9.64
N ASP A 151 -3.42 7.15 -9.21
CA ASP A 151 -2.75 7.14 -7.92
C ASP A 151 -1.50 8.03 -7.99
N LEU A 152 -1.64 9.26 -7.50
CA LEU A 152 -0.56 10.26 -7.54
C LEU A 152 0.64 9.90 -6.64
N GLY A 153 0.46 8.93 -5.74
CA GLY A 153 1.51 8.44 -4.85
C GLY A 153 2.40 7.34 -5.44
N ASP A 154 1.99 6.75 -6.55
CA ASP A 154 2.72 5.66 -7.18
C ASP A 154 3.87 6.20 -8.03
N LYS A 155 5.01 5.50 -7.99
CA LYS A 155 6.19 5.91 -8.74
C LYS A 155 5.99 5.73 -10.25
N ASP A 156 5.43 4.59 -10.67
CA ASP A 156 5.37 4.24 -12.10
C ASP A 156 4.13 3.39 -12.44
N ILE A 157 4.18 2.10 -12.06
CA ILE A 157 3.11 1.14 -12.32
C ILE A 157 2.46 0.66 -11.02
N CYS A 158 1.18 0.34 -11.10
CA CYS A 158 0.45 -0.43 -10.10
C CYS A 158 -0.22 -1.63 -10.76
N VAL A 159 -0.48 -2.68 -9.99
CA VAL A 159 -1.19 -3.87 -10.44
C VAL A 159 -2.52 -3.96 -9.70
N VAL A 160 -3.61 -3.94 -10.46
CA VAL A 160 -4.97 -4.10 -9.94
C VAL A 160 -5.50 -5.46 -10.37
N ILE A 161 -5.87 -6.28 -9.40
CA ILE A 161 -6.52 -7.58 -9.64
C ILE A 161 -7.90 -7.54 -9.00
N PRO A 162 -8.97 -7.38 -9.79
CA PRO A 162 -10.33 -7.46 -9.27
C PRO A 162 -10.69 -8.92 -8.97
N PHE A 163 -11.35 -9.13 -7.83
CA PHE A 163 -11.89 -10.43 -7.43
C PHE A 163 -13.39 -10.30 -7.19
N GLY A 164 -14.16 -11.27 -7.69
CA GLY A 164 -15.61 -11.35 -7.49
C GLY A 164 -16.39 -11.32 -8.79
N ASP A 165 -17.71 -11.35 -8.65
CA ASP A 165 -18.65 -11.25 -9.77
C ASP A 165 -19.06 -9.79 -9.94
N PHE A 166 -18.82 -9.24 -11.12
CA PHE A 166 -19.15 -7.85 -11.46
C PHE A 166 -19.76 -7.77 -12.86
N THR A 167 -20.64 -6.79 -13.06
CA THR A 167 -21.25 -6.50 -14.36
C THR A 167 -20.75 -5.17 -14.87
N GLY A 168 -20.10 -5.17 -16.04
CA GLY A 168 -19.62 -3.95 -16.71
C GLY A 168 -18.25 -3.45 -16.27
N GLY A 169 -17.64 -4.09 -15.26
CA GLY A 169 -16.38 -3.64 -14.65
C GLY A 169 -16.63 -2.76 -13.44
#